data_AF-A0A518EKX7-F1
#
_entry.id   AF-A0A518EKX7-F1
#
_cell.length_a   1.000
_cell.length_b   1.000
_cell.length_c   1.000
_cell.angle_alpha   90.00
_cell.angle_beta   90.00
_cell.angle_gamma   90.00
#
_symmetry.space_group_name_H-M   'P 1'
#
loop_
_entity.id
_entity.type
_entity.pdbx_description
1 polymer ?
#
loop_
_entity_poly.entity_id
_entity_poly.type
_entity_poly.pdbx_seq_one_letter_code
_entity_poly.pdbx_strand_id
1 'polypeptide(L)'
;MDPDKPDRSEGAITASGNAVLYRWSHGGKEHNGKMEFAGQPAALRASWVDTFHAAEGLTLHGFLQHGVMHLFGTYPAGNGVEWGWQIEVDTRDRESFGLRMFNVVPAEGPVPAVALLATR
;
A
#
# COMPACT_ATOMS: atom_id res chain seq x y z
N MET A 1 15.66 -5.17 -4.97
CA MET A 1 14.31 -5.28 -5.55
C MET A 1 14.43 -4.76 -6.98
N ASP A 2 14.00 -5.51 -7.99
CA ASP A 2 14.05 -5.07 -9.39
C ASP A 2 12.84 -4.15 -9.64
N PRO A 3 13.03 -2.85 -9.95
CA PRO A 3 11.95 -1.88 -10.08
C PRO A 3 10.95 -2.24 -11.19
N ASP A 4 11.38 -3.03 -12.17
CA ASP A 4 10.54 -3.46 -13.30
C ASP A 4 9.77 -4.76 -13.00
N LYS A 5 9.97 -5.35 -11.81
CA LYS A 5 9.36 -6.63 -11.40
C LYS A 5 8.79 -6.55 -9.99
N PRO A 6 7.63 -5.86 -9.80
CA PRO A 6 6.93 -5.91 -8.53
C PRO A 6 6.52 -7.34 -8.18
N ASP A 7 6.42 -7.62 -6.88
CA ASP A 7 5.82 -8.86 -6.43
C ASP A 7 4.34 -8.89 -6.80
N ARG A 8 3.97 -9.96 -7.52
CA ARG A 8 2.60 -10.29 -7.92
C ARG A 8 2.25 -11.62 -7.31
N SER A 9 1.14 -11.67 -6.56
CA SER A 9 0.64 -12.90 -5.96
C SER A 9 -0.87 -12.99 -6.11
N GLU A 10 -1.39 -14.21 -6.24
CA GLU A 10 -2.80 -14.46 -5.93
C GLU A 10 -3.03 -14.18 -4.44
N GLY A 11 -4.00 -13.34 -4.14
CA GLY A 11 -4.28 -12.84 -2.81
C GLY A 11 -5.77 -12.59 -2.62
N ALA A 12 -6.17 -12.29 -1.39
CA ALA A 12 -7.52 -11.87 -1.08
C ALA A 12 -7.47 -10.48 -0.47
N ILE A 13 -8.41 -9.62 -0.89
CA ILE A 13 -8.62 -8.31 -0.27
C ILE A 13 -10.05 -8.28 0.25
N THR A 14 -10.20 -7.92 1.53
CA THR A 14 -11.49 -7.68 2.17
C THR A 14 -11.56 -6.21 2.55
N ALA A 15 -12.50 -5.48 1.96
CA ALA A 15 -12.81 -4.10 2.33
C ALA A 15 -14.06 -4.06 3.22
N SER A 16 -14.00 -3.33 4.34
CA SER A 16 -15.15 -3.11 5.22
C SER A 16 -15.14 -1.67 5.74
N GLY A 17 -16.22 -0.91 5.52
CA GLY A 17 -16.44 0.44 6.07
C GLY A 17 -15.27 1.43 5.87
N ASN A 18 -14.29 1.38 6.75
CA ASN A 18 -13.09 2.20 6.79
C ASN A 18 -11.79 1.37 6.87
N ALA A 19 -11.77 0.12 6.41
CA ALA A 19 -10.62 -0.75 6.49
C ALA A 19 -10.44 -1.64 5.25
N VAL A 20 -9.18 -1.98 4.97
CA VAL A 20 -8.77 -2.93 3.93
C VAL A 20 -7.85 -3.95 4.60
N LEU A 21 -8.21 -5.22 4.51
CA LEU A 21 -7.36 -6.34 4.88
C LEU A 21 -6.91 -7.03 3.61
N TYR A 22 -5.63 -7.36 3.51
CA TYR A 22 -5.10 -8.01 2.32
C TYR A 22 -4.08 -9.08 2.67
N ARG A 23 -3.96 -10.08 1.78
CA ARG A 23 -2.93 -11.11 1.83
C ARG A 23 -2.14 -11.12 0.52
N TRP A 24 -0.85 -11.33 0.63
CA TRP A 24 0.06 -11.45 -0.50
C TRP A 24 1.21 -12.40 -0.20
N SER A 25 2.02 -12.73 -1.18
CA SER A 25 3.19 -13.59 -0.98
C SER A 25 4.45 -13.06 -1.64
N HIS A 26 5.59 -13.29 -0.98
CA HIS A 26 6.93 -13.01 -1.49
C HIS A 26 7.87 -14.15 -1.12
N GLY A 27 8.66 -14.63 -2.08
CA GLY A 27 9.60 -15.72 -1.84
C GLY A 27 8.98 -16.99 -1.24
N GLY A 28 7.72 -17.28 -1.55
CA GLY A 28 6.98 -18.44 -1.01
C GLY A 28 6.45 -18.27 0.41
N LYS A 29 6.58 -17.09 1.02
CA LYS A 29 6.02 -16.76 2.34
C LYS A 29 4.79 -15.88 2.20
N GLU A 30 3.72 -16.21 2.92
CA GLU A 30 2.53 -15.37 3.01
C GLU A 30 2.75 -14.20 3.97
N HIS A 31 2.21 -13.06 3.57
CA HIS A 31 2.20 -11.80 4.31
C HIS A 31 0.78 -11.25 4.38
N ASN A 32 0.50 -10.58 5.50
CA ASN A 32 -0.80 -10.00 5.77
C ASN A 32 -0.61 -8.51 5.99
N GLY A 33 -1.55 -7.72 5.50
CA GLY A 33 -1.61 -6.32 5.86
C GLY A 33 -3.02 -5.84 6.12
N LYS A 34 -3.07 -4.76 6.89
CA LYS A 34 -4.28 -4.09 7.32
C LYS A 34 -4.07 -2.59 7.18
N MET A 35 -5.05 -1.93 6.61
CA MET A 35 -5.10 -0.48 6.53
C MET A 35 -6.43 0.00 7.11
N GLU A 36 -6.38 0.92 8.05
CA GLU A 36 -7.55 1.55 8.66
C GLU A 36 -7.55 3.05 8.35
N PHE A 37 -8.59 3.51 7.68
CA PHE A 37 -8.74 4.88 7.21
C PHE A 37 -9.54 5.72 8.20
N ALA A 38 -9.15 6.99 8.31
CA ALA A 38 -9.83 8.02 9.08
C ALA A 38 -9.69 9.38 8.37
N GLY A 39 -10.53 10.33 8.77
CA GLY A 39 -10.52 11.69 8.23
C GLY A 39 -11.45 11.90 7.04
N GLN A 40 -11.30 13.03 6.37
CA GLN A 40 -12.11 13.42 5.23
C GLN A 40 -11.38 13.08 3.92
N PRO A 41 -12.09 12.91 2.79
CA PRO A 41 -11.48 12.58 1.50
C PRO A 41 -10.26 13.46 1.11
N ALA A 42 -10.29 14.76 1.39
CA ALA A 42 -9.18 15.67 1.07
C ALA A 42 -7.99 15.60 2.04
N ALA A 43 -8.13 14.93 3.18
CA ALA A 43 -7.15 14.84 4.25
C ALA A 43 -7.32 13.49 4.98
N LEU A 44 -6.99 12.41 4.28
CA LEU A 44 -7.04 11.06 4.81
C LEU A 44 -5.84 10.80 5.71
N ARG A 45 -6.09 10.03 6.76
CA ARG A 45 -5.08 9.36 7.55
C ARG A 45 -5.31 7.86 7.47
N ALA A 46 -4.26 7.07 7.32
CA ALA A 46 -4.35 5.63 7.41
C ALA A 46 -3.38 5.09 8.46
N SER A 47 -3.85 4.19 9.33
CA SER A 47 -2.99 3.31 10.12
C SER A 47 -2.70 2.08 9.27
N TRP A 48 -1.44 1.82 8.96
CA TRP A 48 -1.01 0.73 8.10
C TRP A 48 -0.10 -0.22 8.86
N VAL A 49 -0.43 -1.51 8.83
CA VAL A 49 0.43 -2.59 9.30
C VAL A 49 0.58 -3.60 8.17
N ASP A 50 1.79 -4.03 7.90
CA ASP A 50 2.11 -5.09 6.94
C ASP A 50 3.18 -5.99 7.56
N THR A 51 2.95 -7.31 7.63
CA THR A 51 3.84 -8.23 8.33
C THR A 51 5.24 -8.34 7.72
N PHE A 52 5.46 -7.74 6.55
CA PHE A 52 6.79 -7.59 5.93
C PHE A 52 7.27 -6.15 5.94
N HIS A 53 6.51 -5.23 5.36
CA HIS A 53 6.98 -3.85 5.09
C HIS A 53 6.83 -2.89 6.29
N ALA A 54 5.88 -3.15 7.19
CA ALA A 54 5.50 -2.22 8.25
C ALA A 54 5.01 -2.98 9.49
N ALA A 55 5.83 -3.91 10.00
CA ALA A 55 5.44 -4.79 11.09
C ALA A 55 5.16 -4.03 12.41
N GLU A 56 5.88 -2.92 12.64
CA GLU A 56 5.67 -2.02 13.78
C GLU A 56 4.53 -1.01 13.56
N GLY A 57 3.97 -0.99 12.34
CA GLY A 57 2.96 -0.04 11.91
C GLY A 57 3.53 1.29 11.42
N LEU A 58 2.81 1.92 10.51
CA LEU A 58 3.12 3.22 9.95
C LEU A 58 1.83 4.05 9.82
N THR A 59 1.88 5.32 10.24
CA THR A 59 0.82 6.26 9.90
C THR A 59 1.11 6.86 8.52
N LEU A 60 0.13 6.77 7.63
CA LEU A 60 0.14 7.38 6.31
C LEU A 60 -0.83 8.57 6.27
N HIS A 61 -0.50 9.53 5.42
CA HIS A 61 -1.33 10.70 5.15
C HIS A 61 -1.61 10.81 3.66
N GLY A 62 -2.78 11.32 3.28
CA GLY A 62 -3.13 11.33 1.88
C GLY A 62 -4.48 11.93 1.55
N PHE A 63 -5.00 11.56 0.39
CA PHE A 63 -6.26 12.07 -0.12
C PHE A 63 -6.91 11.06 -1.08
N LEU A 64 -8.23 11.16 -1.23
CA LEU A 64 -9.02 10.45 -2.22
C LEU A 64 -9.25 11.38 -3.41
N GLN A 65 -8.84 10.93 -4.59
CA GLN A 65 -9.06 11.64 -5.85
C GLN A 65 -9.57 10.67 -6.91
N HIS A 66 -10.71 10.99 -7.51
CA HIS A 66 -11.32 10.20 -8.59
C HIS A 66 -11.46 8.69 -8.28
N GLY A 67 -11.77 8.32 -7.04
CA GLY A 67 -11.94 6.92 -6.63
C GLY A 67 -10.63 6.18 -6.31
N VAL A 68 -9.50 6.87 -6.27
CA VAL A 68 -8.20 6.34 -5.86
C VAL A 68 -7.73 7.06 -4.58
N MET A 69 -7.45 6.31 -3.53
CA MET A 69 -6.79 6.85 -2.34
C MET A 69 -5.28 6.84 -2.58
N HIS A 70 -4.66 8.01 -2.48
CA HIS A 70 -3.22 8.19 -2.52
C HIS A 70 -2.73 8.45 -1.11
N LEU A 71 -1.86 7.59 -0.60
CA LEU A 71 -1.34 7.64 0.76
C LEU A 71 0.18 7.68 0.76
N PHE A 72 0.74 8.46 1.67
CA PHE A 72 2.16 8.75 1.74
C PHE A 72 2.69 8.61 3.16
N GLY A 73 3.93 8.16 3.28
CA GLY A 73 4.68 8.09 4.54
C GLY A 73 6.17 8.09 4.26
N THR A 74 6.98 8.06 5.31
CA THR A 74 8.44 7.87 5.19
C THR A 74 8.89 6.73 6.11
N TYR A 75 10.03 6.14 5.78
CA TYR A 75 10.64 5.10 6.59
C TYR A 75 12.17 5.09 6.43
N PRO A 76 12.91 4.61 7.45
CA PRO A 76 14.36 4.47 7.36
C PRO A 76 14.72 3.29 6.46
N ALA A 77 15.37 3.55 5.31
CA ALA A 77 15.81 2.51 4.38
C ALA A 77 17.14 1.83 4.78
N GLY A 78 17.69 2.18 5.95
CA GLY A 78 18.93 1.61 6.49
C GLY A 78 20.24 2.16 5.90
N ASN A 79 20.17 3.02 4.87
CA ASN A 79 21.33 3.66 4.23
C ASN A 79 21.59 5.10 4.73
N GLY A 80 20.93 5.53 5.80
CA GLY A 80 21.04 6.88 6.35
C GLY A 80 20.17 7.94 5.65
N VAL A 81 19.39 7.56 4.63
CA VAL A 81 18.41 8.43 3.97
C VAL A 81 17.01 7.85 4.16
N GLU A 82 16.03 8.72 4.43
CA GLU A 82 14.63 8.30 4.45
C GLU A 82 14.12 8.04 3.03
N TRP A 83 13.44 6.91 2.86
CA TRP A 83 12.65 6.66 1.65
C TRP A 83 11.20 6.98 1.94
N GLY A 84 10.45 7.30 0.89
CA GLY A 84 9.01 7.46 0.99
C GLY A 84 8.29 6.13 0.75
N TRP A 85 7.07 6.04 1.27
CA TRP A 85 6.05 5.14 0.78
C TRP A 85 5.04 5.94 -0.03
N GLN A 86 4.62 5.39 -1.16
CA GLN A 86 3.38 5.78 -1.83
C GLN A 86 2.51 4.53 -1.94
N ILE A 87 1.27 4.61 -1.48
CA ILE A 87 0.29 3.52 -1.59
C ILE A 87 -0.94 4.05 -2.32
N GLU A 88 -1.38 3.30 -3.32
CA GLU A 88 -2.57 3.59 -4.09
C GLU A 88 -3.59 2.49 -3.87
N VAL A 89 -4.78 2.90 -3.44
CA VAL A 89 -5.94 2.02 -3.26
C VAL A 89 -6.99 2.41 -4.28
N ASP A 90 -7.16 1.58 -5.30
CA ASP A 90 -8.06 1.83 -6.43
C ASP A 90 -9.41 1.14 -6.19
N THR A 91 -10.45 1.97 -6.09
CA THR A 91 -11.83 1.54 -5.81
C THR A 91 -12.80 1.95 -6.93
N ARG A 92 -12.26 2.33 -8.10
CA ARG A 92 -13.07 2.85 -9.21
C ARG A 92 -13.95 1.78 -9.85
N ASP A 93 -13.47 0.54 -9.86
CA ASP A 93 -14.22 -0.61 -10.32
C ASP A 93 -15.07 -1.17 -9.18
N ARG A 94 -16.32 -1.55 -9.48
CA ARG A 94 -17.24 -2.14 -8.50
C ARG A 94 -16.99 -3.63 -8.29
N GLU A 95 -16.34 -4.28 -9.26
CA GLU A 95 -16.06 -5.71 -9.27
C GLU A 95 -14.61 -6.03 -8.95
N SER A 96 -13.74 -5.00 -8.90
CA SER A 96 -12.33 -5.18 -8.57
C SER A 96 -11.80 -4.12 -7.61
N PHE A 97 -10.74 -4.50 -6.91
CA PHE A 97 -10.05 -3.66 -5.94
C PHE A 97 -8.56 -3.76 -6.18
N GLY A 98 -7.92 -2.62 -6.43
CA GLY A 98 -6.48 -2.53 -6.68
C GLY A 98 -5.73 -2.01 -5.47
N LEU A 99 -4.62 -2.67 -5.11
CA LEU A 99 -3.67 -2.17 -4.12
C LEU A 99 -2.28 -2.15 -4.73
N ARG A 100 -1.66 -0.96 -4.81
CA ARG A 100 -0.30 -0.79 -5.30
C ARG A 100 0.55 -0.07 -4.26
N MET A 101 1.72 -0.60 -3.97
CA MET A 101 2.68 -0.03 -3.03
C MET A 101 3.97 0.28 -3.75
N PHE A 102 4.55 1.44 -3.46
CA PHE A 102 5.76 1.93 -4.09
C PHE A 102 6.75 2.42 -3.04
N ASN A 103 8.00 2.00 -3.18
CA ASN A 103 9.12 2.66 -2.52
C ASN A 103 9.41 3.96 -3.28
N VAL A 104 9.35 5.10 -2.63
CA VAL A 104 9.76 6.38 -3.23
C VAL A 104 11.21 6.61 -2.87
N VAL A 105 12.09 6.26 -3.80
CA VAL A 105 13.53 6.36 -3.62
C VAL A 105 13.98 7.80 -3.90
N PRO A 106 14.77 8.44 -3.03
CA PRO A 106 15.32 9.76 -3.28
C PRO A 106 16.03 9.81 -4.63
N ALA A 107 15.77 10.87 -5.41
CA ALA A 107 16.27 11.09 -6.78
C ALA A 107 15.75 10.13 -7.88
N GLU A 108 15.20 8.96 -7.55
CA GLU A 108 14.66 8.01 -8.54
C GLU A 108 13.12 8.04 -8.64
N GLY A 109 12.43 8.39 -7.54
CA GLY A 109 10.98 8.46 -7.49
C GLY A 109 10.30 7.12 -7.15
N PRO A 110 9.00 6.96 -7.47
CA PRO A 110 8.23 5.76 -7.12
C PRO A 110 8.69 4.51 -7.88
N VAL A 111 9.11 3.50 -7.12
CA VAL A 111 9.50 2.17 -7.59
C VAL A 111 8.48 1.14 -7.10
N PRO A 112 7.84 0.35 -7.98
CA PRO A 112 6.88 -0.68 -7.61
C PRO A 112 7.45 -1.68 -6.60
N ALA A 113 6.74 -1.90 -5.49
CA ALA A 113 7.04 -2.93 -4.49
C ALA A 113 6.04 -4.09 -4.58
N VAL A 114 4.74 -3.77 -4.47
CA VAL A 114 3.66 -4.76 -4.47
C VAL A 114 2.55 -4.29 -5.38
N ALA A 115 1.97 -5.20 -6.15
CA ALA A 115 0.74 -4.96 -6.89
C ALA A 115 -0.25 -6.12 -6.70
N LEU A 116 -1.37 -5.84 -6.06
CA LEU A 116 -2.48 -6.77 -5.85
C LEU A 116 -3.72 -6.30 -6.60
N LEU A 117 -4.42 -7.26 -7.17
CA LEU A 117 -5.75 -7.10 -7.74
C LEU A 117 -6.63 -8.17 -7.12
N ALA A 118 -7.68 -7.76 -6.41
CA ALA A 118 -8.73 -8.66 -5.98
C ALA A 118 -9.97 -8.43 -6.85
N THR A 119 -10.65 -9.51 -7.21
CA THR A 119 -11.98 -9.47 -7.82
C THR A 119 -13.00 -9.96 -6.81
N ARG A 120 -14.21 -9.43 -6.89
CA ARG A 120 -15.32 -9.81 -6.02
C ARG A 120 -15.87 -11.20 -6.33
#